data_AF-A0A3M1R7D4-F1
#
_entry.id   AF-A0A3M1R7D4-F1
#
_cell.length_a   1.000
_cell.length_b   1.000
_cell.length_c   1.000
_cell.angle_alpha   90.00
_cell.angle_beta   90.00
_cell.angle_gamma   90.00
#
_symmetry.space_group_name_H-M   'P 1'
#
loop_
_entity.id
_entity.type
_entity.pdbx_description
1 polymer ?
#
loop_
_entity_poly.entity_id
_entity_poly.type
_entity_poly.pdbx_seq_one_letter_code
_entity_poly.pdbx_strand_id
1 'polypeptide(L)'
;MKRRGRQRCWEGWAREPAFVTGRAEGPPPRPPRWRRGPGLFYPLALALALFLAYLWVRPAVAPEAPAPKAAAVSPEVRELLAIARRQRADDRLTSPPGDNALETLREVLRRDPDNAEARAELRAIARTYARWARIAAAKGARGRARRYVERGLRVDPTDAELHRLLRQLGGE
;
A
#
# COMPACT_ATOMS: atom_id res chain seq x y z
N MET A 1 -7.57 29.55 50.03
CA MET A 1 -7.71 30.99 50.35
C MET A 1 -6.33 31.64 50.27
N LYS A 2 -6.13 32.65 49.38
CA LYS A 2 -5.06 33.67 49.39
C LYS A 2 -3.59 33.15 49.18
N ARG A 3 -2.68 33.73 48.36
CA ARG A 3 -2.56 35.06 47.74
C ARG A 3 -1.74 35.01 46.43
N ARG A 4 -2.04 35.96 45.55
CA ARG A 4 -1.22 36.45 44.43
C ARG A 4 -0.01 37.24 44.95
N GLY A 5 1.06 37.31 44.16
CA GLY A 5 2.08 38.36 44.28
C GLY A 5 3.34 38.03 43.47
N ARG A 6 3.41 38.45 42.21
CA ARG A 6 4.11 39.67 41.73
C ARG A 6 5.64 39.49 41.61
N GLN A 7 6.08 39.29 40.37
CA GLN A 7 7.43 39.52 39.90
C GLN A 7 7.77 41.02 40.02
N ARG A 8 8.93 41.34 40.59
CA ARG A 8 9.58 42.66 40.50
C ARG A 8 11.10 42.52 40.66
N CYS A 9 11.77 43.39 39.93
CA CYS A 9 13.10 43.95 40.17
C CYS A 9 14.32 43.05 39.92
N TRP A 10 15.01 43.36 38.82
CA TRP A 10 16.46 43.44 38.80
C TRP A 10 16.83 44.84 38.30
N GLU A 11 17.16 45.71 39.26
CA GLU A 11 18.07 46.86 39.12
C GLU A 11 19.46 46.28 38.72
N GLY A 12 20.40 46.91 38.03
CA GLY A 12 20.65 48.27 37.59
C GLY A 12 22.19 48.41 37.46
N TRP A 13 22.64 49.55 36.93
CA TRP A 13 24.00 50.13 37.05
C TRP A 13 25.12 49.70 36.09
N ALA A 14 25.47 50.62 35.18
CA ALA A 14 26.82 51.19 35.02
C ALA A 14 26.72 52.41 34.09
N ARG A 15 26.59 53.63 34.63
CA ARG A 15 27.67 54.62 34.84
C ARG A 15 28.29 55.15 33.52
N GLU A 16 27.97 56.40 33.21
CA GLU A 16 28.69 57.31 32.29
C GLU A 16 30.08 57.68 32.86
N PRO A 17 31.01 58.26 32.06
CA PRO A 17 31.05 59.72 32.03
C PRO A 17 31.43 60.38 30.69
N ALA A 18 31.17 61.68 30.67
CA ALA A 18 31.21 62.66 29.59
C ALA A 18 32.59 63.05 29.03
N PHE A 19 32.60 63.55 27.79
CA PHE A 19 33.50 64.61 27.29
C PHE A 19 32.87 65.23 26.03
N VAL A 20 32.21 66.39 26.10
CA VAL A 20 32.77 67.74 25.85
C VAL A 20 33.53 67.84 24.52
N THR A 21 32.88 68.36 23.49
CA THR A 21 33.24 69.61 22.77
C THR A 21 32.23 69.86 21.66
N GLY A 22 31.80 71.12 21.54
CA GLY A 22 30.66 71.50 20.73
C GLY A 22 30.90 71.42 19.23
N ARG A 23 29.78 71.29 18.49
CA ARG A 23 29.42 72.06 17.29
C ARG A 23 28.29 71.32 16.54
N ALA A 24 27.35 72.10 16.04
CA ALA A 24 26.28 71.77 15.10
C ALA A 24 25.04 71.06 15.69
N GLU A 25 24.14 71.89 16.24
CA GLU A 25 22.71 71.59 16.26
C GLU A 25 22.19 71.51 14.82
N GLY A 26 21.83 70.31 14.38
CA GLY A 26 20.92 70.07 13.26
C GLY A 26 19.81 69.14 13.74
N PRO A 27 18.54 69.32 13.34
CA PRO A 27 17.46 68.46 13.79
C PRO A 27 17.76 66.99 13.42
N PRO A 28 17.51 66.03 14.33
CA PRO A 28 17.86 64.64 14.09
C PRO A 28 17.15 64.09 12.83
N PRO A 29 17.81 63.24 12.02
CA PRO A 29 17.17 62.64 10.86
C PRO A 29 15.97 61.82 11.30
N ARG A 30 14.84 61.98 10.59
CA ARG A 30 13.62 61.21 10.86
C ARG A 30 13.94 59.72 10.76
N PRO A 31 13.49 58.87 11.72
CA PRO A 31 13.72 57.44 11.62
C PRO A 31 13.02 56.89 10.37
N PRO A 32 13.56 55.83 9.74
CA PRO A 32 12.91 55.21 8.60
C PRO A 32 11.53 54.71 9.01
N ARG A 33 10.49 55.12 8.26
CA ARG A 33 9.15 54.54 8.36
C ARG A 33 9.26 53.10 7.87
N TRP A 34 9.22 52.14 8.80
CA TRP A 34 9.07 50.72 8.49
C TRP A 34 7.75 50.52 7.73
N ARG A 35 7.85 50.46 6.41
CA ARG A 35 6.75 50.06 5.54
C ARG A 35 6.56 48.57 5.79
N ARG A 36 5.54 48.18 6.55
CA ARG A 36 5.13 46.77 6.65
C ARG A 36 4.85 46.31 5.22
N GLY A 37 5.75 45.52 4.65
CA GLY A 37 5.46 44.75 3.45
C GLY A 37 4.31 43.78 3.74
N PRO A 38 3.50 43.40 2.74
CA PRO A 38 2.41 42.45 2.94
C PRO A 38 2.99 41.06 3.22
N GLY A 39 3.22 40.77 4.49
CA GLY A 39 3.54 39.44 4.99
C GLY A 39 2.27 38.60 5.18
N LEU A 40 1.74 38.01 4.09
CA LEU A 40 0.83 36.84 4.17
C LEU A 40 0.62 36.09 2.84
N PHE A 41 1.57 36.07 1.90
CA PHE A 41 1.47 35.21 0.71
C PHE A 41 2.68 34.28 0.52
N TYR A 42 3.62 34.30 1.44
CA TYR A 42 4.80 33.45 1.41
C TYR A 42 4.59 31.97 1.77
N PRO A 43 3.67 31.55 2.66
CA PRO A 43 3.56 30.12 2.97
C PRO A 43 2.96 29.33 1.80
N LEU A 44 2.02 29.93 1.05
CA LEU A 44 1.42 29.27 -0.11
C LEU A 44 2.36 29.23 -1.31
N ALA A 45 3.10 30.31 -1.57
CA ALA A 45 4.11 30.34 -2.61
C ALA A 45 5.28 29.39 -2.32
N LEU A 46 5.72 29.29 -1.05
CA LEU A 46 6.75 28.35 -0.63
C LEU A 46 6.26 26.90 -0.67
N ALA A 47 5.02 26.63 -0.24
CA ALA A 47 4.42 25.30 -0.36
C ALA A 47 4.24 24.88 -1.82
N LEU A 48 3.82 25.80 -2.70
CA LEU A 48 3.71 25.56 -4.13
C LEU A 48 5.09 25.39 -4.77
N ALA A 49 6.09 26.18 -4.39
CA ALA A 49 7.47 26.03 -4.88
C ALA A 49 8.10 24.72 -4.40
N LEU A 50 7.87 24.32 -3.15
CA LEU A 50 8.30 23.02 -2.62
C LEU A 50 7.52 21.88 -3.25
N PHE A 51 6.24 22.06 -3.58
CA PHE A 51 5.44 21.08 -4.28
C PHE A 51 5.87 20.95 -5.74
N LEU A 52 6.12 22.05 -6.44
CA LEU A 52 6.67 22.06 -7.80
C LEU A 52 8.10 21.51 -7.81
N ALA A 53 8.93 21.85 -6.84
CA ALA A 53 10.25 21.25 -6.64
C ALA A 53 10.13 19.77 -6.25
N TYR A 54 9.10 19.35 -5.51
CA TYR A 54 8.79 17.94 -5.24
C TYR A 54 8.24 17.23 -6.47
N LEU A 55 7.58 17.93 -7.40
CA LEU A 55 7.19 17.41 -8.71
C LEU A 55 8.37 17.36 -9.67
N TRP A 56 9.38 18.21 -9.49
CA TRP A 56 10.63 18.24 -10.27
C TRP A 56 11.65 17.23 -9.74
N VAL A 57 11.73 17.09 -8.42
CA VAL A 57 12.38 16.02 -7.62
C VAL A 57 11.35 14.94 -7.31
N ARG A 58 10.34 14.75 -8.16
CA ARG A 58 9.72 13.43 -8.21
C ARG A 58 10.86 12.61 -8.79
N PRO A 59 11.48 11.67 -8.06
CA PRO A 59 11.90 10.50 -8.78
C PRO A 59 10.60 10.08 -9.45
N ALA A 60 10.55 10.18 -10.78
CA ALA A 60 9.74 9.24 -11.47
C ALA A 60 10.17 7.94 -10.80
N VAL A 61 9.29 7.36 -9.99
CA VAL A 61 9.18 5.92 -9.98
C VAL A 61 8.90 5.68 -11.45
N ALA A 62 9.98 5.63 -12.25
CA ALA A 62 9.97 5.07 -13.58
C ALA A 62 9.19 3.81 -13.33
N PRO A 63 8.06 3.59 -14.03
CA PRO A 63 7.35 2.33 -13.85
C PRO A 63 8.46 1.30 -13.89
N GLU A 64 8.74 0.63 -12.75
CA GLU A 64 9.85 -0.32 -12.67
C GLU A 64 9.63 -1.13 -13.93
N ALA A 65 10.54 -1.01 -14.91
CA ALA A 65 10.40 -1.73 -16.16
C ALA A 65 10.16 -3.15 -15.68
N PRO A 66 8.94 -3.69 -15.86
CA PRO A 66 8.39 -4.65 -14.91
C PRO A 66 9.43 -5.74 -14.83
N ALA A 67 10.01 -5.92 -13.63
CA ALA A 67 11.30 -6.57 -13.42
C ALA A 67 11.46 -7.70 -14.44
N PRO A 68 12.61 -7.87 -15.13
CA PRO A 68 12.75 -8.59 -16.41
C PRO A 68 11.98 -9.93 -16.51
N LYS A 69 11.71 -10.58 -15.39
CA LYS A 69 10.76 -11.69 -15.22
C LYS A 69 9.35 -11.48 -15.81
N ALA A 70 8.73 -10.30 -15.70
CA ALA A 70 7.40 -10.04 -16.26
C ALA A 70 7.43 -9.89 -17.80
N ALA A 71 8.56 -9.43 -18.36
CA ALA A 71 8.79 -9.40 -19.81
C ALA A 71 9.33 -10.73 -20.36
N ALA A 72 9.87 -11.61 -19.50
CA ALA A 72 10.46 -12.89 -19.86
C ALA A 72 9.49 -14.09 -19.78
N VAL A 73 8.19 -13.87 -19.57
CA VAL A 73 7.21 -14.96 -19.64
C VAL A 73 7.09 -15.44 -21.08
N SER A 74 7.42 -16.70 -21.34
CA SER A 74 7.40 -17.26 -22.69
C SER A 74 6.01 -17.11 -23.33
N PRO A 75 5.92 -16.89 -24.66
CA PRO A 75 4.63 -16.77 -25.33
C PRO A 75 3.73 -17.98 -25.09
N GLU A 76 4.30 -19.17 -24.97
CA GLU A 76 3.58 -20.42 -24.66
C GLU A 76 2.96 -20.38 -23.27
N VAL A 77 3.67 -19.88 -22.25
CA VAL A 77 3.13 -19.73 -20.89
C VAL A 77 1.97 -18.73 -20.89
N ARG A 78 2.07 -17.64 -21.65
CA ARG A 78 0.98 -16.66 -21.79
C ARG A 78 -0.25 -17.27 -22.44
N GLU A 79 -0.08 -18.11 -23.46
CA GLU A 79 -1.18 -18.83 -24.10
C GLU A 79 -1.86 -19.82 -23.12
N LEU A 80 -1.08 -20.61 -22.40
CA LEU A 80 -1.60 -21.54 -21.39
C LEU A 80 -2.36 -20.81 -20.27
N LEU A 81 -1.88 -19.66 -19.81
CA LEU A 81 -2.59 -18.82 -18.84
C LEU A 81 -3.93 -18.32 -19.41
N ALA A 82 -3.97 -17.95 -20.69
CA ALA A 82 -5.22 -17.58 -21.35
C ALA A 82 -6.21 -18.76 -21.45
N ILE A 83 -5.72 -19.97 -21.75
CA ILE A 83 -6.54 -21.20 -21.78
C ILE A 83 -7.09 -21.48 -20.38
N ALA A 84 -6.26 -21.44 -19.34
CA ALA A 84 -6.68 -21.67 -17.96
C ALA A 84 -7.77 -20.68 -17.52
N ARG A 85 -7.64 -19.40 -17.88
CA ARG A 85 -8.66 -18.37 -17.60
C ARG A 85 -9.99 -18.69 -18.28
N ARG A 86 -9.98 -19.17 -19.53
CA ARG A 86 -11.19 -19.61 -20.24
C ARG A 86 -11.83 -20.82 -19.55
N GLN A 87 -11.03 -21.84 -19.24
CA GLN A 87 -11.51 -23.02 -18.52
C GLN A 87 -12.14 -22.65 -17.17
N ARG A 88 -11.55 -21.69 -16.44
CA ARG A 88 -12.16 -21.17 -15.19
C ARG A 88 -13.48 -20.44 -15.45
N ALA A 89 -13.56 -19.64 -16.50
CA ALA A 89 -14.79 -18.93 -16.86
C ALA A 89 -15.93 -19.89 -17.22
N ASP A 90 -15.60 -21.05 -17.76
CA ASP A 90 -16.54 -22.12 -18.11
C ASP A 90 -16.78 -23.12 -16.96
N ASP A 91 -16.41 -22.78 -15.71
CA ASP A 91 -16.50 -23.63 -14.52
C ASP A 91 -15.74 -24.98 -14.61
N ARG A 92 -14.85 -25.14 -15.59
CA ARG A 92 -13.97 -26.30 -15.79
C ARG A 92 -12.74 -26.23 -14.88
N LEU A 93 -12.96 -26.24 -13.56
CA LEU A 93 -11.91 -26.00 -12.57
C LEU A 93 -10.98 -27.21 -12.35
N THR A 94 -11.56 -28.38 -12.05
CA THR A 94 -10.84 -29.65 -11.83
C THR A 94 -11.47 -30.81 -12.61
N SER A 95 -12.42 -30.51 -13.48
CA SER A 95 -13.19 -31.47 -14.26
C SER A 95 -13.69 -30.76 -15.53
N PRO A 96 -13.80 -31.46 -16.67
CA PRO A 96 -13.41 -32.86 -16.91
C PRO A 96 -11.88 -33.06 -16.88
N PRO A 97 -11.38 -34.30 -16.73
CA PRO A 97 -9.95 -34.61 -16.87
C PRO A 97 -9.47 -34.30 -18.29
N GLY A 98 -8.24 -33.79 -18.44
CA GLY A 98 -7.67 -33.41 -19.73
C GLY A 98 -8.07 -32.02 -20.24
N ASP A 99 -9.10 -31.41 -19.67
CA ASP A 99 -9.60 -30.09 -20.06
C ASP A 99 -10.14 -29.32 -18.84
N ASN A 100 -9.22 -28.96 -17.95
CA ASN A 100 -9.54 -28.15 -16.78
C ASN A 100 -8.40 -27.19 -16.41
N ALA A 101 -8.76 -26.13 -15.72
CA ALA A 101 -7.86 -25.07 -15.32
C ALA A 101 -6.71 -25.57 -14.42
N LEU A 102 -6.97 -26.54 -13.54
CA LEU A 102 -5.93 -27.10 -12.66
C LEU A 102 -4.81 -27.75 -13.46
N GLU A 103 -5.13 -28.57 -14.46
CA GLU A 103 -4.14 -29.23 -15.31
C GLU A 103 -3.34 -28.22 -16.14
N THR A 104 -4.03 -27.26 -16.76
CA THR A 104 -3.37 -26.20 -17.55
C THR A 104 -2.44 -25.34 -16.68
N LEU A 105 -2.85 -24.95 -15.47
CA LEU A 105 -2.02 -24.17 -14.55
C LEU A 105 -0.83 -24.98 -14.01
N ARG A 106 -0.97 -26.30 -13.83
CA ARG A 106 0.16 -27.18 -13.50
C ARG A 106 1.15 -27.29 -14.65
N GLU A 107 0.68 -27.29 -15.88
CA GLU A 107 1.55 -27.23 -17.06
C GLU A 107 2.31 -25.90 -17.13
N VAL A 108 1.64 -24.77 -16.80
CA VAL A 108 2.33 -23.48 -16.66
C VAL A 108 3.45 -23.58 -15.62
N LEU A 109 3.17 -24.11 -14.43
CA LEU A 109 4.18 -24.24 -13.36
C LEU A 109 5.28 -25.26 -13.66
N ARG A 110 5.03 -26.24 -14.54
CA ARG A 110 6.09 -27.14 -15.03
C ARG A 110 7.08 -26.41 -15.95
N ARG A 111 6.61 -25.42 -16.70
CA ARG A 111 7.43 -24.62 -17.62
C ARG A 111 8.10 -23.44 -16.92
N ASP A 112 7.35 -22.77 -16.06
CA ASP A 112 7.80 -21.64 -15.24
C ASP A 112 7.37 -21.88 -13.78
N PRO A 113 8.23 -22.56 -12.99
CA PRO A 113 7.95 -22.85 -11.57
C PRO A 113 7.73 -21.59 -10.72
N ASP A 114 8.30 -20.47 -11.12
CA ASP A 114 8.24 -19.21 -10.40
C ASP A 114 7.10 -18.31 -10.85
N ASN A 115 6.21 -18.80 -11.72
CA ASN A 115 5.10 -18.02 -12.24
C ASN A 115 4.14 -17.64 -11.11
N ALA A 116 4.25 -16.41 -10.63
CA ALA A 116 3.42 -15.88 -9.55
C ALA A 116 1.94 -15.83 -9.95
N GLU A 117 1.66 -15.61 -11.24
CA GLU A 117 0.30 -15.54 -11.77
C GLU A 117 -0.39 -16.90 -11.69
N ALA A 118 0.24 -17.98 -12.17
CA ALA A 118 -0.31 -19.33 -12.10
C ALA A 118 -0.56 -19.78 -10.65
N ARG A 119 0.37 -19.45 -9.73
CA ARG A 119 0.18 -19.71 -8.29
C ARG A 119 -1.01 -18.92 -7.73
N ALA A 120 -1.20 -17.67 -8.15
CA ALA A 120 -2.33 -16.85 -7.71
C ALA A 120 -3.67 -17.40 -8.24
N GLU A 121 -3.69 -17.86 -9.49
CA GLU A 121 -4.85 -18.49 -10.14
C GLU A 121 -5.25 -19.80 -9.45
N LEU A 122 -4.30 -20.68 -9.12
CA LEU A 122 -4.57 -21.90 -8.34
C LEU A 122 -5.17 -21.58 -6.97
N ARG A 123 -4.63 -20.59 -6.26
CA ARG A 123 -5.20 -20.14 -4.98
C ARG A 123 -6.62 -19.58 -5.16
N ALA A 124 -6.91 -18.91 -6.28
CA ALA A 124 -8.26 -18.43 -6.56
C ALA A 124 -9.25 -19.57 -6.74
N ILE A 125 -8.86 -20.64 -7.43
CA ILE A 125 -9.65 -21.86 -7.57
C ILE A 125 -9.89 -22.51 -6.19
N ALA A 126 -8.85 -22.65 -5.36
CA ALA A 126 -8.98 -23.19 -4.00
C ALA A 126 -9.97 -22.40 -3.14
N ARG A 127 -9.91 -21.06 -3.19
CA ARG A 127 -10.88 -20.17 -2.50
C ARG A 127 -12.31 -20.35 -3.00
N THR A 128 -12.52 -20.60 -4.29
CA THR A 128 -13.86 -20.91 -4.84
C THR A 128 -14.41 -22.19 -4.21
N TYR A 129 -13.60 -23.25 -4.12
CA TYR A 129 -13.98 -24.48 -3.44
C TYR A 129 -14.27 -24.28 -1.96
N ALA A 130 -13.45 -23.51 -1.24
CA ALA A 130 -13.69 -23.19 0.17
C ALA A 130 -15.04 -22.48 0.37
N ARG A 131 -15.38 -21.54 -0.53
CA ARG A 131 -16.68 -20.85 -0.51
C ARG A 131 -17.85 -21.81 -0.73
N TRP A 132 -17.77 -22.69 -1.74
CA TRP A 132 -18.81 -23.68 -2.00
C TRP A 132 -18.94 -24.69 -0.85
N ALA A 133 -17.82 -25.09 -0.25
CA ALA A 133 -17.82 -25.93 0.94
C ALA A 133 -18.56 -25.27 2.11
N ARG A 134 -18.28 -23.99 2.39
CA ARG A 134 -18.98 -23.23 3.44
C ARG A 134 -20.47 -23.12 3.18
N ILE A 135 -20.87 -22.81 1.94
CA ILE A 135 -22.29 -22.72 1.56
C ILE A 135 -22.97 -24.09 1.73
N ALA A 136 -22.33 -25.18 1.31
CA ALA A 136 -22.88 -26.52 1.47
C ALA A 136 -22.98 -26.94 2.94
N ALA A 137 -21.99 -26.61 3.76
CA ALA A 137 -21.98 -26.88 5.20
C ALA A 137 -23.10 -26.12 5.91
N ALA A 138 -23.28 -24.83 5.61
CA ALA A 138 -24.37 -24.01 6.15
C ALA A 138 -25.76 -24.54 5.80
N LYS A 139 -25.90 -25.25 4.67
CA LYS A 139 -27.14 -25.92 4.25
C LYS A 139 -27.30 -27.34 4.84
N GLY A 140 -26.47 -27.73 5.80
CA GLY A 140 -26.47 -29.08 6.40
C GLY A 140 -25.94 -30.19 5.47
N ALA A 141 -25.52 -29.85 4.24
CA ALA A 141 -25.07 -30.82 3.25
C ALA A 141 -23.58 -31.18 3.44
N ARG A 142 -23.23 -31.76 4.60
CA ARG A 142 -21.84 -32.08 4.99
C ARG A 142 -21.08 -32.91 3.96
N GLY A 143 -21.74 -33.92 3.37
CA GLY A 143 -21.11 -34.74 2.32
C GLY A 143 -20.73 -33.94 1.07
N ARG A 144 -21.55 -32.96 0.65
CA ARG A 144 -21.19 -32.04 -0.44
C ARG A 144 -20.07 -31.10 -0.04
N ALA A 145 -20.14 -30.56 1.17
CA ALA A 145 -19.11 -29.68 1.71
C ALA A 145 -17.73 -30.37 1.69
N ARG A 146 -17.67 -31.61 2.18
CA ARG A 146 -16.44 -32.42 2.19
C ARG A 146 -15.88 -32.64 0.79
N ARG A 147 -16.73 -32.99 -0.19
CA ARG A 147 -16.28 -33.12 -1.60
C ARG A 147 -15.71 -31.82 -2.17
N TYR A 148 -16.27 -30.67 -1.84
CA TYR A 148 -15.70 -29.39 -2.27
C TYR A 148 -14.35 -29.13 -1.60
N VAL A 149 -14.21 -29.42 -0.31
CA VAL A 149 -12.93 -29.29 0.40
C VAL A 149 -11.86 -30.19 -0.23
N GLU A 150 -12.18 -31.46 -0.49
CA GLU A 150 -11.28 -32.42 -1.12
C GLU A 150 -10.84 -31.96 -2.52
N ARG A 151 -11.75 -31.38 -3.31
CA ARG A 151 -11.40 -30.79 -4.62
C ARG A 151 -10.48 -29.57 -4.47
N GLY A 152 -10.76 -28.70 -3.50
CA GLY A 152 -9.89 -27.55 -3.20
C GLY A 152 -8.49 -27.99 -2.79
N LEU A 153 -8.37 -29.02 -1.95
CA LEU A 153 -7.07 -29.54 -1.49
C LEU A 153 -6.27 -30.23 -2.60
N ARG A 154 -6.92 -30.74 -3.65
CA ARG A 154 -6.21 -31.19 -4.86
C ARG A 154 -5.57 -30.02 -5.61
N VAL A 155 -6.13 -28.82 -5.51
CA VAL A 155 -5.62 -27.61 -6.17
C VAL A 155 -4.50 -27.00 -5.34
N ASP A 156 -4.76 -26.74 -4.06
CA ASP A 156 -3.78 -26.24 -3.09
C ASP A 156 -3.78 -27.15 -1.84
N PRO A 157 -2.85 -28.10 -1.75
CA PRO A 157 -2.74 -29.02 -0.61
C PRO A 157 -2.37 -28.33 0.71
N THR A 158 -1.88 -27.09 0.66
CA THR A 158 -1.36 -26.34 1.81
C THR A 158 -2.35 -25.30 2.35
N ASP A 159 -3.52 -25.18 1.72
CA ASP A 159 -4.53 -24.19 2.09
C ASP A 159 -5.07 -24.43 3.51
N ALA A 160 -4.78 -23.50 4.42
CA ALA A 160 -5.15 -23.60 5.82
C ALA A 160 -6.68 -23.50 6.06
N GLU A 161 -7.42 -22.76 5.21
CA GLU A 161 -8.88 -22.64 5.32
C GLU A 161 -9.55 -23.99 5.01
N LEU A 162 -9.11 -24.65 3.94
CA LEU A 162 -9.61 -25.95 3.54
C LEU A 162 -9.33 -27.03 4.58
N HIS A 163 -8.13 -27.07 5.15
CA HIS A 163 -7.81 -27.99 6.27
C HIS A 163 -8.66 -27.71 7.52
N ARG A 164 -8.93 -26.45 7.82
CA ARG A 164 -9.83 -26.08 8.93
C ARG A 164 -11.26 -26.57 8.67
N LEU A 165 -11.79 -26.36 7.47
CA LEU A 165 -13.12 -26.84 7.09
C LEU A 165 -13.20 -28.37 7.14
N LEU A 166 -12.16 -29.07 6.71
CA LEU A 166 -12.11 -30.54 6.77
C LEU A 166 -12.27 -31.05 8.22
N ARG A 167 -11.56 -30.44 9.18
CA ARG A 167 -11.67 -30.79 10.61
C ARG A 167 -13.08 -30.55 11.16
N GLN A 168 -13.71 -29.43 10.80
CA GLN A 168 -15.09 -29.12 11.22
C GLN A 168 -16.11 -30.12 10.66
N LEU A 169 -15.85 -30.68 9.48
CA LEU A 169 -16.73 -31.65 8.83
C LEU A 169 -16.52 -33.08 9.33
N GLY A 170 -15.40 -33.40 9.98
CA GLY A 170 -15.03 -34.75 10.43
C GLY A 170 -15.20 -35.03 11.92
N GLY A 171 -15.60 -34.06 12.73
CA GLY A 171 -15.77 -34.20 14.19
C GLY A 171 -17.18 -34.60 14.63
N GLU A 172 -17.78 -35.62 14.02
CA GLU A 172 -19.08 -36.20 14.43
C GLU A 172 -18.89 -37.63 14.92
#